data_AF-A0A7S1NXN7-F1
#
_entry.id   AF-A0A7S1NXN7-F1
#
_cell.length_a   1.000
_cell.length_b   1.000
_cell.length_c   1.000
_cell.angle_alpha   90.00
_cell.angle_beta   90.00
_cell.angle_gamma   90.00
#
_symmetry.space_group_name_H-M   'P 1'
#
loop_
_entity.id
_entity.type
_entity.pdbx_description
1 polymer ?
#
loop_
_entity_poly.entity_id
_entity_poly.type
_entity_poly.pdbx_seq_one_letter_code
_entity_poly.pdbx_strand_id
1 'polypeptide(L)'
;THGTGTALGDPIELGALKSVFGTEGAEGEDATIRMAHPLVLGALKTSIGHLEGSAGISGLIKLILTLLHGVAPPNLHLNQLNPHIDTDGFNVLIPTQPVKLLRANSSQHQEQGETLPVLVGGVSSFGFGGANAHALVQCHPIDDQQQQSVAELLEKGGLSAAVEKRK
;
A
#
# COMPACT_ATOMS: atom_id res chain seq x y z
N THR A 1 2.96 -1.21 6.02
CA THR A 1 3.32 -1.72 7.36
C THR A 1 4.17 -0.69 8.10
N HIS A 2 4.13 -0.73 9.43
CA HIS A 2 5.08 -0.04 10.28
C HIS A 2 6.49 -0.61 10.06
N GLY A 3 6.67 -1.93 10.09
CA GLY A 3 7.79 -2.66 9.47
C GLY A 3 9.16 -2.18 9.93
N THR A 4 9.48 -2.43 11.19
CA THR A 4 10.71 -1.94 11.83
C THR A 4 11.90 -2.84 11.59
N GLY A 5 11.71 -4.04 11.03
CA GLY A 5 12.79 -5.00 10.85
C GLY A 5 13.17 -5.71 12.16
N THR A 6 12.32 -5.62 13.20
CA THR A 6 12.62 -6.21 14.50
C THR A 6 12.19 -7.68 14.53
N ALA A 7 13.01 -8.52 15.17
CA ALA A 7 12.76 -9.96 15.23
C ALA A 7 11.41 -10.32 15.89
N LEU A 8 10.92 -9.47 16.79
CA LEU A 8 9.66 -9.65 17.51
C LEU A 8 8.50 -8.85 16.88
N GLY A 9 8.74 -7.59 16.51
CA GLY A 9 7.67 -6.70 16.05
C GLY A 9 7.11 -7.07 14.70
N ASP A 10 7.96 -7.49 13.76
CA ASP A 10 7.51 -7.86 12.41
C ASP A 10 6.59 -9.10 12.42
N PRO A 11 6.89 -10.20 13.16
CA PRO A 11 5.93 -11.29 13.36
C PRO A 11 4.60 -10.85 13.98
N ILE A 12 4.62 -9.95 14.97
CA ILE A 12 3.38 -9.44 15.59
C ILE A 12 2.54 -8.67 14.57
N GLU A 13 3.16 -7.79 13.78
CA GLU A 13 2.45 -7.00 12.78
C GLU A 13 1.85 -7.89 11.67
N LEU A 14 2.60 -8.89 11.19
CA LEU A 14 2.08 -9.81 10.18
C LEU A 14 1.00 -10.74 10.74
N GLY A 15 1.11 -11.18 12.00
CA GLY A 15 0.05 -11.92 12.68
C GLY A 15 -1.25 -11.12 12.76
N ALA A 16 -1.16 -9.83 13.11
CA ALA A 16 -2.32 -8.94 13.13
C ALA A 16 -2.92 -8.70 11.73
N LEU A 17 -2.09 -8.63 10.68
CA LEU A 17 -2.59 -8.58 9.31
C LEU A 17 -3.25 -9.89 8.90
N LYS A 18 -2.65 -11.03 9.25
CA LYS A 18 -3.20 -12.38 9.00
C LYS A 18 -4.56 -12.57 9.67
N SER A 19 -4.77 -12.08 10.89
CA SER A 19 -6.07 -12.19 11.55
C SER A 19 -7.18 -11.38 10.86
N VAL A 20 -6.83 -10.40 10.03
CA VAL A 20 -7.79 -9.56 9.28
C VAL A 20 -7.97 -10.05 7.84
N PHE A 21 -6.87 -10.39 7.16
CA PHE A 21 -6.83 -10.69 5.73
C PHE A 21 -6.56 -12.16 5.39
N GLY A 22 -6.20 -12.98 6.37
CA GLY A 22 -6.06 -14.42 6.21
C GLY A 22 -7.41 -15.10 5.97
N THR A 23 -7.38 -16.37 5.56
CA THR A 23 -8.59 -17.16 5.28
C THR A 23 -9.12 -17.92 6.46
N GLU A 24 -8.45 -17.87 7.61
CA GLU A 24 -8.95 -18.47 8.83
C GLU A 24 -10.29 -17.81 9.22
N GLY A 25 -11.37 -18.59 9.23
CA GLY A 25 -12.72 -18.08 9.48
C GLY A 25 -13.41 -17.36 8.31
N ALA A 26 -12.77 -17.27 7.14
CA ALA A 26 -13.42 -16.79 5.93
C ALA A 26 -14.16 -17.94 5.23
N GLU A 27 -15.36 -17.68 4.70
CA GLU A 27 -16.19 -18.67 4.01
C GLU A 27 -16.62 -18.18 2.61
N GLY A 28 -16.91 -19.13 1.72
CA GLY A 28 -17.47 -18.86 0.40
C GLY A 28 -16.63 -17.92 -0.47
N GLU A 29 -17.25 -16.85 -0.94
CA GLU A 29 -16.64 -15.89 -1.86
C GLU A 29 -15.51 -15.09 -1.20
N ASP A 30 -15.61 -14.74 0.09
CA ASP A 30 -14.57 -13.98 0.80
C ASP A 30 -13.25 -14.77 0.87
N ALA A 31 -13.32 -16.05 1.24
CA ALA A 31 -12.15 -16.93 1.26
C ALA A 31 -11.49 -17.03 -0.14
N THR A 32 -12.33 -17.10 -1.19
CA THR A 32 -11.87 -17.19 -2.57
C THR A 32 -11.16 -15.89 -3.00
N ILE A 33 -11.75 -14.73 -2.68
CA ILE A 33 -11.17 -13.42 -3.01
C ILE A 33 -9.82 -13.24 -2.31
N ARG A 34 -9.73 -13.55 -1.02
CA ARG A 34 -8.48 -13.46 -0.22
C ARG A 34 -7.38 -14.36 -0.77
N MET A 35 -7.72 -15.56 -1.26
CA MET A 35 -6.75 -16.46 -1.88
C MET A 35 -6.36 -16.04 -3.29
N ALA A 36 -7.26 -15.43 -4.05
CA ALA A 36 -6.98 -15.00 -5.42
C ALA A 36 -6.17 -13.70 -5.49
N HIS A 37 -6.31 -12.81 -4.50
CA HIS A 37 -5.72 -11.46 -4.53
C HIS A 37 -4.74 -11.28 -3.38
N PRO A 38 -3.42 -11.31 -3.63
CA PRO A 38 -2.45 -11.18 -2.56
C PRO A 38 -2.47 -9.79 -1.94
N LEU A 39 -2.38 -9.72 -0.62
CA LEU A 39 -2.06 -8.46 0.07
C LEU A 39 -0.60 -8.12 -0.21
N VAL A 40 -0.36 -7.05 -0.97
CA VAL A 40 1.01 -6.59 -1.24
C VAL A 40 1.52 -5.76 -0.07
N LEU A 41 2.56 -6.27 0.61
CA LEU A 41 3.06 -5.70 1.86
C LEU A 41 4.45 -5.05 1.67
N GLY A 42 4.55 -3.76 1.99
CA GLY A 42 5.80 -3.00 1.89
C GLY A 42 6.10 -2.11 3.10
N ALA A 43 7.38 -2.00 3.44
CA ALA A 43 7.93 -1.17 4.50
C ALA A 43 8.89 -0.12 3.90
N LEU A 44 8.61 1.17 4.11
CA LEU A 44 9.49 2.25 3.63
C LEU A 44 10.83 2.28 4.38
N LYS A 45 10.84 1.82 5.64
CA LYS A 45 12.03 1.82 6.50
C LYS A 45 13.18 1.01 5.93
N THR A 46 12.90 0.03 5.06
CA THR A 46 13.92 -0.71 4.32
C THR A 46 14.76 0.17 3.39
N SER A 47 14.21 1.29 2.92
CA SER A 47 14.89 2.17 1.96
C SER A 47 15.59 3.37 2.60
N ILE A 48 14.96 3.99 3.60
CA ILE A 48 15.42 5.27 4.17
C ILE A 48 15.56 5.23 5.69
N GLY A 49 15.50 4.04 6.30
CA GLY A 49 15.56 3.87 7.74
C GLY A 49 14.30 4.31 8.48
N HIS A 50 14.36 4.26 9.81
CA HIS A 50 13.24 4.66 10.66
C HIS A 50 13.32 6.16 10.97
N LEU A 51 12.44 6.95 10.35
CA LEU A 51 12.38 8.40 10.53
C LEU A 51 11.60 8.86 11.78
N GLU A 52 11.55 8.02 12.82
CA GLU A 52 10.85 8.29 14.09
C GLU A 52 9.48 8.98 13.92
N GLY A 53 9.34 10.22 14.41
CA GLY A 53 8.10 11.01 14.34
C GLY A 53 7.61 11.29 12.90
N SER A 54 8.48 11.19 11.90
CA SER A 54 8.12 11.32 10.48
C SER A 54 7.82 10.00 9.79
N ALA A 55 7.98 8.85 10.46
CA ALA A 55 7.82 7.54 9.83
C ALA A 55 6.40 7.31 9.27
N GLY A 56 5.38 7.84 9.95
CA GLY A 56 3.99 7.75 9.50
C GLY A 56 3.74 8.51 8.19
N ILE A 57 4.10 9.80 8.14
CA ILE A 57 3.89 10.64 6.96
C ILE A 57 4.72 10.16 5.76
N SER A 58 5.97 9.72 5.98
CA SER A 58 6.78 9.17 4.90
C SER A 58 6.17 7.87 4.36
N GLY A 59 5.68 6.99 5.23
CA GLY A 59 4.95 5.78 4.83
C GLY A 59 3.68 6.08 4.03
N LEU A 60 2.95 7.12 4.42
CA LEU A 60 1.77 7.59 3.69
C LEU A 60 2.13 8.12 2.29
N ILE A 61 3.20 8.90 2.18
CA ILE A 61 3.70 9.39 0.88
C ILE A 61 4.08 8.22 -0.04
N LYS A 62 4.81 7.21 0.48
CA LYS A 62 5.12 5.98 -0.27
C LYS A 62 3.84 5.30 -0.76
N LEU A 63 2.84 5.16 0.11
CA LEU A 63 1.57 4.54 -0.25
C LEU A 63 0.86 5.30 -1.37
N ILE A 64 0.74 6.62 -1.25
CA ILE A 64 0.12 7.47 -2.27
C ILE A 64 0.82 7.28 -3.63
N LEU A 65 2.15 7.37 -3.67
CA LEU A 65 2.91 7.16 -4.90
C LEU A 65 2.75 5.74 -5.46
N THR A 66 2.69 4.73 -4.60
CA THR A 66 2.47 3.33 -4.99
C THR A 66 1.11 3.15 -5.66
N LEU A 67 0.06 3.77 -5.11
CA LEU A 67 -1.30 3.73 -5.67
C LEU A 67 -1.39 4.52 -6.98
N LEU A 68 -0.81 5.72 -7.04
CA LEU A 68 -0.79 6.58 -8.23
C LEU A 68 -0.09 5.89 -9.41
N HIS A 69 1.08 5.27 -9.17
CA HIS A 69 1.83 4.59 -10.22
C HIS A 69 1.37 3.15 -10.46
N GLY A 70 0.56 2.57 -9.57
CA GLY A 70 0.12 1.18 -9.65
C GLY A 70 1.25 0.17 -9.57
N VAL A 71 2.36 0.52 -8.91
CA VAL A 71 3.56 -0.33 -8.76
C VAL A 71 4.05 -0.25 -7.32
N ALA A 72 4.14 -1.40 -6.66
CA ALA A 72 4.77 -1.52 -5.35
C ALA A 72 6.29 -1.67 -5.51
N PRO A 73 7.09 -0.80 -4.88
CA PRO A 73 8.55 -0.94 -4.88
C PRO A 73 9.00 -2.10 -3.98
N PRO A 74 10.21 -2.64 -4.21
CA PRO A 74 10.76 -3.72 -3.40
C PRO A 74 11.00 -3.30 -1.94
N ASN A 75 10.94 -4.27 -1.04
CA ASN A 75 11.52 -4.20 0.30
C ASN A 75 13.00 -4.51 0.19
N LEU A 76 13.85 -3.52 0.48
CA LEU A 76 15.30 -3.71 0.42
C LEU A 76 15.78 -4.58 1.58
N HIS A 77 16.94 -5.23 1.39
CA HIS A 77 17.61 -6.08 2.39
C HIS A 77 16.83 -7.33 2.82
N LEU A 78 15.69 -7.63 2.18
CA LEU A 78 14.91 -8.84 2.43
C LEU A 78 15.53 -10.01 1.65
N ASN A 79 16.47 -10.71 2.30
CA ASN A 79 17.08 -11.93 1.74
C ASN A 79 16.35 -13.20 2.19
N GLN A 80 15.91 -13.22 3.45
CA GLN A 80 15.18 -14.32 4.07
C GLN A 80 14.09 -13.73 4.96
N LEU A 81 12.88 -14.30 4.88
CA LEU A 81 11.80 -13.92 5.77
C LEU A 81 12.11 -14.37 7.19
N ASN A 82 11.71 -13.58 8.19
CA ASN A 82 11.87 -13.97 9.60
C ASN A 82 11.15 -15.32 9.82
N PRO A 83 11.83 -16.35 10.38
CA PRO A 83 11.27 -17.69 10.54
C PRO A 83 10.09 -17.77 11.51
N HIS A 84 9.83 -16.72 12.30
CA HIS A 84 8.66 -16.62 13.17
C HIS A 84 7.42 -16.05 12.47
N ILE A 85 7.53 -15.64 11.21
CA ILE A 85 6.38 -15.22 10.40
C ILE A 85 5.73 -16.47 9.79
N ASP A 86 4.47 -16.70 10.16
CA ASP A 86 3.61 -17.73 9.57
C ASP A 86 2.66 -17.09 8.53
N THR A 87 2.81 -17.51 7.27
CA THR A 87 1.98 -17.06 6.15
C THR A 87 0.91 -18.07 5.73
N ASP A 88 0.77 -19.21 6.42
CA ASP A 88 -0.18 -20.25 6.03
C ASP A 88 -1.61 -19.71 6.10
N GLY A 89 -2.39 -19.91 5.02
CA GLY A 89 -3.73 -19.33 4.91
C GLY A 89 -3.74 -17.80 4.84
N PHE A 90 -2.62 -17.15 4.55
CA PHE A 90 -2.54 -15.71 4.35
C PHE A 90 -1.78 -15.41 3.06
N ASN A 91 -2.53 -15.09 1.99
CA ASN A 91 -1.93 -14.75 0.70
C ASN A 91 -1.32 -13.35 0.77
N VAL A 92 -0.10 -13.26 1.31
CA VAL A 92 0.68 -12.04 1.42
C VAL A 92 1.87 -12.09 0.47
N LEU A 93 2.05 -11.02 -0.30
CA LEU A 93 3.20 -10.85 -1.17
C LEU A 93 4.09 -9.74 -0.61
N ILE A 94 5.33 -10.08 -0.27
CA ILE A 94 6.34 -9.11 0.20
C ILE A 94 7.34 -8.89 -0.94
N PRO A 95 7.25 -7.78 -1.70
CA PRO A 95 8.02 -7.64 -2.93
C PRO A 95 9.53 -7.55 -2.67
N THR A 96 10.34 -8.33 -3.39
CA THR A 96 11.81 -8.18 -3.49
C THR A 96 12.24 -7.52 -4.81
N GLN A 97 11.29 -7.33 -5.72
CA GLN A 97 11.41 -6.60 -6.98
C GLN A 97 10.14 -5.76 -7.19
N PRO A 98 10.11 -4.78 -8.13
CA PRO A 98 8.89 -4.02 -8.41
C PRO A 98 7.74 -4.94 -8.83
N VAL A 99 6.56 -4.74 -8.23
CA VAL A 99 5.35 -5.53 -8.51
C VAL A 99 4.25 -4.61 -9.01
N LYS A 100 3.69 -4.91 -10.19
CA LYS A 100 2.49 -4.20 -10.69
C LYS A 100 1.28 -4.59 -9.86
N LEU A 101 0.54 -3.61 -9.37
CA LEU A 101 -0.67 -3.84 -8.60
C LEU A 101 -1.82 -4.22 -9.53
N LEU A 102 -2.48 -5.32 -9.20
CA LEU A 102 -3.71 -5.72 -9.85
C LEU A 102 -4.80 -4.75 -9.42
N ARG A 103 -5.45 -4.13 -10.40
CA ARG A 103 -6.59 -3.28 -10.12
C ARG A 103 -7.82 -4.19 -10.03
N ALA A 104 -8.60 -4.08 -8.96
CA ALA A 104 -9.78 -4.90 -8.77
C ALA A 104 -10.81 -4.57 -9.86
N ASN A 105 -11.00 -5.45 -10.84
CA ASN A 105 -12.09 -5.34 -11.81
C ASN A 105 -13.39 -5.54 -11.06
N SER A 106 -14.04 -4.45 -10.62
CA SER A 106 -15.43 -4.54 -10.22
C SER A 106 -16.21 -4.78 -11.50
N SER A 107 -16.53 -6.05 -11.77
CA SER A 107 -17.51 -6.44 -12.78
C SER A 107 -18.86 -5.74 -12.57
N GLN A 108 -19.15 -5.26 -11.35
CA GLN A 108 -20.32 -4.45 -11.04
C GLN A 108 -20.22 -2.98 -11.49
N HIS A 109 -19.03 -2.45 -11.80
CA HIS A 109 -18.86 -1.09 -12.34
C HIS A 109 -18.77 -1.06 -13.88
N GLN A 110 -18.69 -2.22 -14.54
CA GLN A 110 -18.61 -2.27 -16.00
C GLN A 110 -19.93 -1.96 -16.72
N GLU A 111 -21.08 -2.14 -16.06
CA GLU A 111 -22.38 -1.88 -16.69
C GLU A 111 -22.73 -0.39 -16.85
N GLN A 112 -21.98 0.52 -16.20
CA GLN A 112 -22.25 1.97 -16.25
C GLN A 112 -21.20 2.79 -17.01
N GLY A 113 -20.32 2.14 -17.79
CA GLY A 113 -19.38 2.85 -18.69
C GLY A 113 -18.28 3.68 -17.99
N GLU A 114 -18.30 3.78 -16.67
CA GLU A 114 -17.38 4.58 -15.89
C GLU A 114 -16.96 3.81 -14.63
N THR A 115 -15.67 3.49 -14.55
CA THR A 115 -14.77 3.70 -13.39
C THR A 115 -13.58 2.75 -13.56
N LEU A 116 -12.38 3.28 -13.72
CA LEU A 116 -11.16 2.45 -13.69
C LEU A 116 -11.09 1.71 -12.35
N PRO A 117 -10.64 0.46 -12.35
CA PRO A 117 -10.58 -0.35 -11.14
C PRO A 117 -9.73 0.35 -10.05
N VAL A 118 -10.32 0.46 -8.86
CA VAL A 118 -9.82 1.28 -7.74
C VAL A 118 -8.66 0.56 -7.04
N LEU A 119 -7.57 1.29 -6.78
CA LEU A 119 -6.50 0.81 -5.90
C LEU A 119 -6.70 1.38 -4.49
N VAL A 120 -6.76 0.47 -3.52
CA VAL A 120 -6.85 0.78 -2.09
C VAL A 120 -5.62 0.22 -1.40
N GLY A 121 -5.07 0.95 -0.44
CA GLY A 121 -4.04 0.44 0.43
C GLY A 121 -4.06 1.10 1.81
N GLY A 122 -3.30 0.52 2.73
CA GLY A 122 -3.23 0.98 4.11
C GLY A 122 -1.81 1.29 4.56
N VAL A 123 -1.67 2.24 5.49
CA VAL A 123 -0.42 2.53 6.19
C VAL A 123 -0.64 2.43 7.68
N SER A 124 0.25 1.70 8.36
CA SER A 124 0.27 1.55 9.82
C SER A 124 1.50 2.23 10.40
N SER A 125 1.35 2.85 11.57
CA SER A 125 2.45 3.39 12.37
C SER A 125 2.22 3.12 13.84
N PHE A 126 3.18 2.47 14.49
CA PHE A 126 3.10 2.07 15.90
C PHE A 126 4.20 2.77 16.68
N GLY A 127 3.82 3.63 17.62
CA GLY A 127 4.75 4.32 18.49
C GLY A 127 5.21 3.41 19.64
N PHE A 128 6.47 3.53 20.04
CA PHE A 128 7.04 2.74 21.14
C PHE A 128 6.24 2.87 22.46
N GLY A 129 5.64 4.04 22.72
CA GLY A 129 4.76 4.27 23.87
C GLY A 129 3.36 3.63 23.78
N GLY A 130 3.08 2.83 22.74
CA GLY A 130 1.81 2.14 22.54
C GLY A 130 0.76 2.91 21.73
N ALA A 131 1.06 4.13 21.30
CA ALA A 131 0.17 4.91 20.43
C ALA A 131 0.20 4.34 19.00
N ASN A 132 -0.94 3.85 18.52
CA ASN A 132 -1.07 3.21 17.21
C ASN A 132 -1.96 4.03 16.29
N ALA A 133 -1.58 4.12 15.01
CA ALA A 133 -2.38 4.73 13.97
C ALA A 133 -2.41 3.85 12.71
N HIS A 134 -3.57 3.83 12.05
CA HIS A 134 -3.75 3.19 10.75
C HIS A 134 -4.61 4.09 9.86
N ALA A 135 -4.24 4.21 8.59
CA ALA A 135 -4.99 4.97 7.60
C ALA A 135 -5.18 4.14 6.33
N LEU A 136 -6.41 4.14 5.81
CA LEU A 136 -6.76 3.59 4.50
C LEU A 136 -6.77 4.73 3.48
N VAL A 137 -6.20 4.47 2.31
CA VAL A 137 -6.11 5.43 1.21
C VAL A 137 -6.63 4.75 -0.05
N GLN A 138 -7.52 5.45 -0.74
CA GLN A 138 -8.07 5.04 -2.01
C GLN A 138 -7.61 6.02 -3.08
N CYS A 139 -7.09 5.51 -4.21
CA CYS A 139 -6.86 6.32 -5.39
C CYS A 139 -8.13 6.36 -6.24
N HIS A 140 -8.80 7.50 -6.28
CA HIS A 140 -9.88 7.71 -7.24
C HIS A 140 -9.28 7.92 -8.64
N PRO A 141 -9.82 7.27 -9.67
CA PRO A 141 -9.52 7.68 -11.03
C PRO A 141 -10.03 9.10 -11.22
N ILE A 142 -9.09 9.98 -11.57
CA ILE A 142 -9.37 11.38 -11.85
C ILE A 142 -9.86 11.44 -13.30
N ASP A 143 -11.07 11.95 -13.52
CA ASP A 143 -11.55 12.22 -14.88
C ASP A 143 -10.79 13.39 -15.53
N ASP A 144 -10.93 13.56 -16.84
CA ASP A 144 -10.20 14.59 -17.60
C ASP A 144 -10.47 16.02 -17.08
N GLN A 145 -11.67 16.29 -16.52
CA GLN A 145 -12.02 17.61 -15.99
C GLN A 145 -11.35 17.86 -14.64
N GLN A 146 -11.34 16.86 -13.77
CA GLN A 146 -10.64 16.92 -12.49
C GLN A 146 -9.12 17.04 -12.70
N GLN A 147 -8.55 16.36 -13.71
CA GLN A 147 -7.14 16.51 -14.09
C GLN A 147 -6.79 17.94 -14.50
N GLN A 148 -7.62 18.59 -15.31
CA GLN A 148 -7.43 20.00 -15.69
C GLN A 148 -7.49 20.92 -14.47
N SER A 149 -8.42 20.69 -13.52
CA SER A 149 -8.51 21.51 -12.30
C SER A 149 -7.30 21.38 -11.38
N VAL A 150 -6.74 20.18 -11.24
CA VAL A 150 -5.52 19.95 -10.45
C VAL A 150 -4.32 20.60 -11.14
N ALA A 151 -4.21 20.49 -12.46
CA ALA A 151 -3.15 21.16 -13.22
C ALA A 151 -3.20 22.68 -13.04
N GLU A 152 -4.40 23.29 -13.15
CA GLU A 152 -4.58 24.71 -12.91
C GLU A 152 -4.23 25.13 -11.47
N LEU A 153 -4.57 24.31 -10.47
CA LEU A 153 -4.19 24.58 -9.07
C LEU A 153 -2.68 24.52 -8.86
N LEU A 154 -1.98 23.60 -9.52
CA LEU A 154 -0.53 23.48 -9.47
C LEU A 154 0.18 24.64 -10.19
N GLU A 155 -0.40 25.12 -11.29
CA GLU A 155 0.06 26.32 -12.00
C GLU A 155 -0.16 27.59 -11.17
N LYS A 156 -1.36 27.78 -10.63
CA LYS A 156 -1.71 28.94 -9.78
C LYS A 156 -0.95 28.93 -8.45
N GLY A 157 -0.59 27.75 -7.94
CA GLY A 157 0.20 27.56 -6.72
C GLY A 157 1.73 27.68 -6.90
N GLY A 158 2.23 27.96 -8.12
CA GLY A 158 3.66 28.18 -8.38
C GLY A 158 4.54 26.92 -8.44
N LEU A 159 3.96 25.71 -8.46
CA LEU A 159 4.72 24.45 -8.57
C LEU A 159 5.05 24.04 -10.01
N SER A 160 4.46 24.70 -11.02
CA SER A 160 4.61 24.32 -12.43
C SER A 160 6.05 24.38 -12.97
N ALA A 161 6.94 25.22 -12.42
CA ALA A 161 8.27 25.41 -12.98
C ALA A 161 9.26 24.24 -12.80
N ALA A 162 8.94 23.21 -11.99
CA ALA A 162 9.89 22.12 -11.69
C ALA A 162 9.73 20.87 -12.57
N VAL A 163 8.58 20.66 -13.22
CA VAL A 163 8.30 19.40 -13.93
C VAL A 163 8.78 19.43 -15.39
N GLU A 164 8.89 20.61 -16.00
CA GLU A 164 9.14 20.73 -17.44
C GLU A 164 10.63 20.70 -17.86
N LYS A 165 11.58 20.70 -16.89
CA LYS A 165 13.04 20.76 -17.16
C LYS A 165 13.82 19.45 -17.08
N ARG A 166 13.17 18.29 -17.13
CA ARG A 166 13.87 17.01 -17.29
C ARG A 166 13.37 16.25 -18.52
N LYS A 167 13.83 16.68 -19.69
CA LYS A 167 14.07 15.82 -20.85
C LYS A 167 15.57 15.68 -21.04
#